data_AF-A0A3S0IQ64-F1
#
_entry.id   AF-A0A3S0IQ64-F1
#
_cell.length_a   1.000
_cell.length_b   1.000
_cell.length_c   1.000
_cell.angle_alpha   90.00
_cell.angle_beta   90.00
_cell.angle_gamma   90.00
#
_symmetry.space_group_name_H-M   'P 1'
#
loop_
_entity.id
_entity.type
_entity.pdbx_description
1 polymer ?
#
loop_
_entity_poly.entity_id
_entity_poly.type
_entity_poly.pdbx_seq_one_letter_code
_entity_poly.pdbx_strand_id
1 'polypeptide(L)'
;MLHIEFITDLGAKVTVDVERPEQLLDVQRHYGRLGWTSGEVPNGGFVFPLDNEPDFDWSLIGARPWTNPEGEVMILHRGHAYRRRELEAVDSRKLKLPKAVKYSRGAKPTDPEHLREKADGEIEYVTLAMFRGGKRQDRFAASQGQGTSAGQGQPREPRAAAPAGRYEPRPQPDSVPMSRPTARAAASAPAEEDTPF
;
A
#
# COMPACT_ATOMS: atom_id res chain seq x y z
N MET A 1 32.60 7.70 8.86
CA MET A 1 31.76 6.60 9.34
C MET A 1 30.47 7.17 9.90
N LEU A 2 29.34 6.70 9.40
CA LEU A 2 27.99 7.06 9.81
C LEU A 2 27.29 5.79 10.30
N HIS A 3 26.22 5.95 11.07
CA HIS A 3 25.36 4.85 11.48
C HIS A 3 23.93 5.20 11.11
N ILE A 4 23.19 4.21 10.60
CA ILE A 4 21.76 4.33 10.33
C ILE A 4 21.03 3.23 11.08
N GLU A 5 19.97 3.60 11.82
CA GLU A 5 19.11 2.66 12.53
C GLU A 5 17.91 2.28 11.65
N PHE A 6 17.67 0.98 11.50
CA PHE A 6 16.51 0.42 10.85
C PHE A 6 15.62 -0.33 11.83
N ILE A 7 14.33 -0.29 11.54
CA ILE A 7 13.34 -1.28 11.96
C ILE A 7 13.20 -2.29 10.82
N THR A 8 13.47 -3.56 11.11
CA THR A 8 13.34 -4.63 10.13
C THR A 8 11.87 -4.94 9.81
N ASP A 9 11.65 -5.75 8.80
CA ASP A 9 10.34 -6.34 8.46
C ASP A 9 9.73 -7.16 9.62
N LEU A 10 10.58 -7.69 10.51
CA LEU A 10 10.17 -8.40 11.74
C LEU A 10 10.08 -7.49 12.98
N GLY A 11 10.32 -6.18 12.85
CA GLY A 11 10.25 -5.23 13.95
C GLY A 11 11.50 -5.16 14.85
N ALA A 12 12.60 -5.82 14.46
CA ALA A 12 13.85 -5.72 15.20
C ALA A 12 14.54 -4.38 14.95
N LYS A 13 15.23 -3.85 15.97
CA LYS A 13 16.10 -2.67 15.83
C LYS A 13 17.49 -3.12 15.41
N VAL A 14 17.93 -2.67 14.23
CA VAL A 14 19.23 -3.01 13.67
C VAL A 14 19.96 -1.73 13.29
N THR A 15 21.20 -1.57 13.74
CA THR A 15 22.08 -0.48 13.32
C THR A 15 23.03 -0.99 12.25
N VAL A 16 23.16 -0.25 11.16
CA VAL A 16 24.08 -0.55 10.05
C VAL A 16 25.12 0.56 9.95
N ASP A 17 26.37 0.16 9.81
CA ASP A 17 27.49 1.06 9.59
C ASP A 17 27.59 1.46 8.11
N VAL A 18 27.80 2.74 7.86
CA VAL A 18 28.02 3.29 6.52
C VAL A 18 29.39 3.95 6.50
N GLU A 19 30.29 3.45 5.67
CA GLU A 19 31.67 3.92 5.62
C GLU A 19 31.74 5.40 5.24
N ARG A 20 31.02 5.78 4.17
CA ARG A 20 31.04 7.12 3.59
C ARG A 20 29.63 7.73 3.42
N PRO A 21 29.46 9.05 3.63
CA PRO A 21 28.18 9.74 3.45
C PRO A 21 27.52 9.53 2.09
N GLU A 22 28.30 9.45 1.01
CA GLU A 22 27.77 9.28 -0.34
C GLU A 22 27.03 7.95 -0.55
N GLN A 23 27.35 6.92 0.25
CA GLN A 23 26.74 5.58 0.16
C GLN A 23 25.42 5.47 0.92
N LEU A 24 25.05 6.48 1.72
CA LEU A 24 23.92 6.41 2.64
C LEU A 24 22.62 6.03 1.92
N LEU A 25 22.33 6.67 0.78
CA LEU A 25 21.10 6.39 0.02
C LEU A 25 21.11 5.00 -0.60
N ASP A 26 22.27 4.49 -1.01
CA ASP A 26 22.37 3.13 -1.55
C ASP A 26 22.14 2.08 -0.47
N VAL A 27 22.65 2.32 0.74
CA VAL A 27 22.35 1.49 1.92
C VAL A 27 20.86 1.55 2.25
N GLN A 28 20.24 2.74 2.24
CA GLN A 28 18.80 2.88 2.45
C GLN A 28 17.98 2.12 1.41
N ARG A 29 18.31 2.24 0.11
CA ARG A 29 17.66 1.46 -0.95
C ARG A 29 17.83 -0.04 -0.75
N HIS A 30 19.03 -0.48 -0.40
CA HIS A 30 19.33 -1.91 -0.24
C HIS A 30 18.42 -2.55 0.82
N TYR A 31 18.40 -1.99 2.03
CA TYR A 31 17.58 -2.52 3.12
C TYR A 31 16.09 -2.20 2.94
N GLY A 32 15.76 -1.06 2.33
CA GLY A 32 14.37 -0.71 2.08
C GLY A 32 13.67 -1.60 1.05
N ARG A 33 14.39 -2.22 0.11
CA ARG A 33 13.83 -3.30 -0.74
C ARG A 33 13.38 -4.52 0.05
N LEU A 34 13.99 -4.77 1.22
CA LEU A 34 13.59 -5.81 2.15
C LEU A 34 12.39 -5.38 3.02
N GLY A 35 11.88 -4.17 2.85
CA GLY A 35 10.81 -3.60 3.67
C GLY A 35 11.30 -2.99 4.99
N TRP A 36 12.62 -2.84 5.18
CA TRP A 36 13.17 -2.20 6.36
C TRP A 36 12.98 -0.68 6.26
N THR A 37 12.79 -0.04 7.41
CA THR A 37 12.47 1.40 7.49
C THR A 37 13.38 2.08 8.50
N SER A 38 13.78 3.33 8.23
CA SER A 38 14.59 4.13 9.15
C SER A 38 13.79 5.36 9.59
N GLY A 39 13.63 5.55 10.89
CA GLY A 39 12.80 6.60 11.46
C GLY A 39 11.29 6.33 11.33
N GLU A 40 10.50 7.39 11.47
CA GLU A 40 9.04 7.34 11.40
C GLU A 40 8.52 8.18 10.23
N VAL A 41 7.28 7.90 9.82
CA VAL A 41 6.58 8.72 8.82
C VAL A 41 6.30 10.10 9.44
N PRO A 42 6.73 11.21 8.82
CA PRO A 42 6.45 12.54 9.33
C PRO A 42 4.95 12.83 9.40
N ASN A 43 4.55 13.77 10.26
CA ASN A 43 3.17 14.26 10.26
C ASN A 43 2.85 14.91 8.90
N GLY A 44 1.74 14.49 8.28
CA GLY A 44 1.39 14.86 6.90
C GLY A 44 2.08 14.02 5.81
N GLY A 45 2.88 13.03 6.19
CA GLY A 45 3.68 12.20 5.29
C GLY A 45 5.00 12.84 4.85
N PHE A 46 5.81 12.07 4.13
CA PHE A 46 7.03 12.58 3.49
C PHE A 46 6.68 13.61 2.42
N VAL A 47 7.49 14.67 2.29
CA VAL A 47 7.30 15.70 1.27
C VAL A 47 8.42 15.63 0.23
N PHE A 48 8.04 15.40 -1.03
CA PHE A 48 8.97 15.31 -2.15
C PHE A 48 8.60 16.31 -3.26
N PRO A 49 9.55 16.67 -4.16
CA PRO A 49 9.24 17.46 -5.34
C PRO A 49 8.21 16.77 -6.23
N LEU A 50 7.30 17.53 -6.85
CA LEU A 50 6.24 16.97 -7.70
C LEU A 50 6.82 16.14 -8.87
N ASP A 51 7.86 16.66 -9.50
CA ASP A 51 8.51 16.05 -10.67
C ASP A 51 9.26 14.74 -10.36
N ASN A 52 9.39 14.37 -9.08
CA ASN A 52 9.95 13.08 -8.67
C ASN A 52 8.88 11.98 -8.58
N GLU A 53 7.60 12.31 -8.58
CA GLU A 53 6.53 11.32 -8.37
C GLU A 53 6.50 10.17 -9.40
N PRO A 54 6.65 10.42 -10.72
CA PRO A 54 6.45 9.37 -11.71
C PRO A 54 7.48 8.22 -11.62
N ASP A 55 8.67 8.50 -11.10
CA ASP A 55 9.79 7.55 -11.05
C ASP A 55 10.46 7.51 -9.67
N PHE A 56 9.74 7.89 -8.61
CA PHE A 56 10.25 7.84 -7.25
C PHE A 56 10.66 6.41 -6.83
N ASP A 57 11.85 6.28 -6.25
CA ASP A 57 12.33 5.03 -5.68
C ASP A 57 11.70 4.77 -4.30
N TRP A 58 10.58 4.05 -4.30
CA TRP A 58 9.85 3.70 -3.07
C TRP A 58 10.69 2.90 -2.07
N SER A 59 11.77 2.23 -2.50
CA SER A 59 12.67 1.52 -1.59
C SER A 59 13.41 2.47 -0.64
N LEU A 60 13.57 3.75 -0.98
CA LEU A 60 14.21 4.74 -0.09
C LEU A 60 13.49 4.89 1.27
N ILE A 61 12.21 4.57 1.32
CA ILE A 61 11.39 4.62 2.54
C ILE A 61 10.89 3.24 2.96
N GLY A 62 11.46 2.15 2.45
CA GLY A 62 11.00 0.79 2.76
C GLY A 62 9.62 0.44 2.19
N ALA A 63 9.19 1.13 1.13
CA ALA A 63 7.92 0.91 0.46
C ALA A 63 8.11 0.22 -0.90
N ARG A 64 7.01 -0.29 -1.47
CA ARG A 64 7.02 -0.89 -2.82
C ARG A 64 5.69 -0.73 -3.54
N PRO A 65 5.69 -0.59 -4.88
CA PRO A 65 4.48 -0.72 -5.68
C PRO A 65 3.89 -2.14 -5.56
N TRP A 66 2.56 -2.23 -5.59
CA TRP A 66 1.82 -3.47 -5.63
C TRP A 66 0.49 -3.25 -6.35
N THR A 67 0.16 -4.15 -7.28
CA THR A 67 -1.14 -4.16 -7.95
C THR A 67 -2.09 -5.04 -7.17
N ASN A 68 -3.23 -4.49 -6.74
CA ASN A 68 -4.27 -5.25 -6.06
C ASN A 68 -5.04 -6.16 -7.07
N PRO A 69 -5.89 -7.09 -6.58
CA PRO A 69 -6.70 -7.94 -7.45
C PRO A 69 -7.60 -7.17 -8.44
N GLU A 70 -7.96 -5.93 -8.12
CA GLU A 70 -8.78 -5.05 -8.96
C GLU A 70 -7.98 -4.34 -10.08
N GLY A 71 -6.65 -4.50 -10.12
CA GLY A 71 -5.78 -3.87 -11.12
C GLY A 71 -5.32 -2.45 -10.79
N GLU A 72 -5.64 -1.92 -9.60
CA GLU A 72 -5.17 -0.63 -9.08
C GLU A 72 -3.73 -0.75 -8.56
N VAL A 73 -2.85 0.16 -9.01
CA VAL A 73 -1.48 0.27 -8.49
C VAL A 73 -1.51 1.03 -7.17
N MET A 74 -1.09 0.37 -6.10
CA MET A 74 -0.99 0.90 -4.74
C MET A 74 0.47 0.90 -4.28
N ILE A 75 0.75 1.62 -3.20
CA ILE A 75 2.05 1.56 -2.51
C ILE A 75 1.88 0.80 -1.19
N LEU A 76 2.66 -0.25 -0.99
CA LEU A 76 2.74 -0.99 0.27
C LEU A 76 3.88 -0.44 1.12
N HIS A 77 3.58 -0.14 2.38
CA HIS A 77 4.56 0.28 3.38
C HIS A 77 4.13 -0.22 4.77
N ARG A 78 5.02 -0.94 5.47
CA ARG A 78 4.74 -1.58 6.79
C ARG A 78 3.40 -2.33 6.83
N GLY A 79 3.08 -3.11 5.79
CA GLY A 79 1.84 -3.88 5.70
C GLY A 79 0.56 -3.08 5.39
N HIS A 80 0.67 -1.76 5.18
CA HIS A 80 -0.46 -0.92 4.79
C HIS A 80 -0.42 -0.57 3.29
N ALA A 81 -1.59 -0.52 2.65
CA ALA A 81 -1.75 -0.12 1.26
C ALA A 81 -2.22 1.34 1.16
N TYR A 82 -1.49 2.14 0.40
CA TYR A 82 -1.75 3.56 0.17
C TYR A 82 -2.16 3.80 -1.28
N ARG A 83 -3.24 4.57 -1.46
CA ARG A 83 -3.77 4.96 -2.78
C ARG A 83 -3.22 6.31 -3.21
N ARG A 84 -2.94 6.42 -4.50
CA ARG A 84 -2.59 7.67 -5.18
C ARG A 84 -3.83 8.55 -5.34
N ARG A 85 -3.73 9.83 -4.97
CA ARG A 85 -4.78 10.84 -5.12
C ARG A 85 -4.17 12.08 -5.75
N GLU A 86 -4.75 12.55 -6.84
CA GLU A 86 -4.39 13.84 -7.42
C GLU A 86 -5.13 14.95 -6.69
N LEU A 87 -4.41 15.99 -6.29
CA LEU A 87 -4.94 17.20 -5.68
C LEU A 87 -4.70 18.35 -6.65
N GLU A 88 -5.79 18.90 -7.17
CA GLU A 88 -5.74 20.04 -8.08
C GLU A 88 -5.20 21.29 -7.38
N ALA A 89 -4.60 22.17 -8.17
CA ALA A 89 -4.15 23.45 -7.66
C ALA A 89 -5.36 24.27 -7.17
N VAL A 90 -5.27 24.78 -5.95
CA VAL A 90 -6.27 25.68 -5.38
C VAL A 90 -5.72 27.10 -5.46
N ASP A 91 -6.25 27.94 -6.35
CA ASP A 91 -5.94 29.38 -6.38
C ASP A 91 -7.16 30.16 -5.89
N SER A 92 -7.22 30.34 -4.57
CA SER A 92 -8.20 31.21 -3.93
C SER A 92 -7.51 32.47 -3.39
N ARG A 93 -8.26 33.55 -3.20
CA ARG A 93 -7.74 34.81 -2.63
C ARG A 93 -7.10 34.62 -1.24
N LYS A 94 -7.50 33.57 -0.50
CA LYS A 94 -7.01 33.26 0.86
C LYS A 94 -5.95 32.17 0.90
N LEU A 95 -5.90 31.29 -0.09
CA LEU A 95 -5.08 30.09 -0.07
C LEU A 95 -4.66 29.72 -1.50
N LYS A 96 -3.35 29.63 -1.70
CA LYS A 96 -2.72 29.16 -2.94
C LYS A 96 -1.98 27.87 -2.68
N LEU A 97 -2.55 26.75 -3.10
CA LEU A 97 -1.92 25.44 -3.03
C LEU A 97 -1.54 24.99 -4.44
N PRO A 98 -0.26 24.59 -4.66
CA PRO A 98 0.14 24.03 -5.93
C PRO A 98 -0.51 22.66 -6.14
N LYS A 99 -0.52 22.20 -7.40
CA LYS A 99 -0.86 20.81 -7.73
C LYS A 99 0.00 19.86 -6.89
N ALA A 100 -0.64 18.81 -6.38
CA ALA A 100 0.03 17.79 -5.58
C ALA A 100 -0.47 16.39 -5.91
N VAL A 101 0.37 15.40 -5.66
CA VAL A 101 -0.01 13.99 -5.65
C VAL A 101 0.17 13.46 -4.23
N LYS A 102 -0.91 12.92 -3.64
CA LYS A 102 -0.93 12.41 -2.27
C LYS A 102 -1.12 10.90 -2.24
N TYR A 103 -0.26 10.20 -1.52
CA TYR A 103 -0.40 8.78 -1.20
C TYR A 103 -0.93 8.62 0.21
N SER A 104 -2.16 8.16 0.34
CA SER A 104 -2.86 8.08 1.63
C SER A 104 -3.78 6.88 1.72
N ARG A 105 -4.22 6.54 2.93
CA ARG A 105 -5.23 5.52 3.22
C ARG A 105 -6.21 6.03 4.26
N GLY A 106 -7.36 5.37 4.41
CA GLY A 106 -8.25 5.64 5.55
C GLY A 106 -7.54 5.32 6.86
N ALA A 107 -7.76 6.16 7.87
CA ALA A 107 -7.29 5.91 9.22
C ALA A 107 -8.01 4.68 9.81
N LYS A 108 -7.27 3.89 10.58
CA LYS A 108 -7.76 2.77 11.37
C LYS A 108 -7.84 3.19 12.84
N PRO A 109 -8.67 2.53 13.66
CA PRO A 109 -8.74 2.80 15.09
C PRO A 109 -7.41 2.66 15.84
N THR A 110 -6.49 1.84 15.32
CA THR A 110 -5.15 1.61 15.89
C THR A 110 -4.11 2.64 15.47
N ASP A 111 -4.44 3.54 14.53
CA ASP A 111 -3.50 4.55 14.08
C ASP A 111 -3.32 5.64 15.15
N PRO A 112 -2.09 6.08 15.44
CA PRO A 112 -1.84 7.19 16.36
C PRO A 112 -2.58 8.45 15.93
N GLU A 113 -3.17 9.17 16.89
CA GLU A 113 -3.96 10.38 16.62
C GLU A 113 -3.17 11.45 15.87
N HIS A 114 -1.88 11.60 16.18
CA HIS A 114 -0.99 12.57 15.51
C HIS A 114 -0.72 12.28 14.02
N LEU A 115 -1.07 11.09 13.52
CA LEU A 115 -0.97 10.74 12.10
C LEU A 115 -2.31 10.87 11.35
N ARG A 116 -3.40 11.16 12.07
CA ARG A 116 -4.74 11.25 11.49
C ARG A 116 -5.01 12.67 10.99
N GLU A 117 -5.16 12.80 9.68
CA GLU A 117 -5.62 14.01 9.03
C GLU A 117 -7.14 13.99 8.92
N LYS A 118 -7.79 15.00 9.50
CA LYS A 118 -9.21 15.25 9.27
C LYS A 118 -9.41 15.80 7.85
N ALA A 119 -10.23 15.14 7.06
CA ALA A 119 -10.71 15.69 5.79
C ALA A 119 -12.12 16.26 5.95
N ASP A 120 -12.67 16.81 4.88
CA ASP A 120 -14.05 17.27 4.86
C ASP A 120 -15.01 16.10 5.16
N GLY A 121 -15.74 16.21 6.28
CA GLY A 121 -16.63 15.17 6.80
C GLY A 121 -16.06 14.43 8.02
N GLU A 122 -16.51 13.19 8.22
CA GLU A 122 -16.10 12.33 9.35
C GLU A 122 -14.94 11.37 9.01
N ILE A 123 -14.40 11.46 7.79
CA ILE A 123 -13.37 10.52 7.32
C ILE A 123 -11.97 11.06 7.65
N GLU A 124 -11.23 10.27 8.41
CA GLU A 124 -9.82 10.53 8.73
C GLU A 124 -8.90 9.75 7.78
N TYR A 125 -7.78 10.36 7.40
CA TYR A 125 -6.77 9.76 6.53
C TYR A 125 -5.41 9.71 7.21
N VAL A 126 -4.58 8.76 6.79
CA VAL A 126 -3.16 8.70 7.10
C VAL A 126 -2.38 8.85 5.80
N THR A 127 -1.52 9.86 5.72
CA THR A 127 -0.70 10.15 4.55
C THR A 127 0.68 9.52 4.69
N LEU A 128 1.12 8.82 3.65
CA LEU A 128 2.49 8.31 3.54
C LEU A 128 3.41 9.36 2.92
N ALA A 129 3.02 9.91 1.76
CA ALA A 129 3.83 10.85 1.01
C ALA A 129 2.97 11.87 0.25
N MET A 130 3.52 13.07 0.06
CA MET A 130 2.97 14.16 -0.72
C MET A 130 4.03 14.71 -1.66
N PHE A 131 3.78 14.61 -2.96
CA PHE A 131 4.60 15.18 -4.02
C PHE A 131 4.01 16.52 -4.42
N ARG A 132 4.71 17.62 -4.15
CA ARG A 132 4.22 18.98 -4.46
C ARG A 132 5.37 19.97 -4.65
N GLY A 133 5.21 20.89 -5.59
CA GLY A 133 6.20 21.95 -5.85
C GLY A 133 7.64 21.43 -5.96
N GLY A 134 8.60 22.22 -5.47
CA GLY A 134 10.01 21.84 -5.39
C GLY A 134 10.73 21.78 -6.75
N LYS A 135 11.99 21.35 -6.73
CA LYS A 135 12.79 21.02 -7.92
C LYS A 135 13.14 19.55 -7.89
N ARG A 136 13.05 18.87 -9.03
CA ARG A 136 13.42 17.46 -9.17
C ARG A 136 14.82 17.18 -8.62
N GLN A 137 14.96 16.05 -7.92
CA GLN A 137 16.23 15.55 -7.41
C GLN A 137 16.47 14.13 -7.91
N ASP A 138 17.52 13.93 -8.70
CA ASP A 138 17.80 12.62 -9.32
C ASP A 138 18.11 11.52 -8.30
N ARG A 139 18.62 11.89 -7.12
CA ARG A 139 18.85 10.96 -6.02
C ARG A 139 17.59 10.28 -5.47
N PHE A 140 16.39 10.78 -5.81
CA PHE A 140 15.12 10.15 -5.43
C PHE A 140 14.51 9.29 -6.53
N ALA A 141 15.04 9.37 -7.75
CA ALA A 141 14.57 8.54 -8.84
C ALA A 141 15.05 7.09 -8.68
N ALA A 142 14.26 6.14 -9.16
CA ALA A 142 14.68 4.76 -9.30
C ALA A 142 15.89 4.67 -10.22
N SER A 143 16.96 4.02 -9.76
CA SER A 143 18.14 3.77 -10.59
C SER A 143 17.74 2.96 -11.81
N GLN A 144 17.95 3.52 -13.02
CA GLN A 144 17.73 2.83 -14.30
C GLN A 144 18.67 1.61 -14.39
N GLY A 145 18.20 0.47 -13.91
CA GLY A 145 19.01 -0.75 -13.85
C GLY A 145 18.30 -1.99 -13.33
N GLN A 146 17.05 -1.92 -12.89
CA GLN A 146 16.30 -3.09 -12.43
C GLN A 146 14.78 -2.92 -12.61
N GLY A 147 14.31 -3.36 -13.77
CA GLY A 147 13.06 -4.13 -13.92
C GLY A 147 11.73 -3.48 -13.54
N THR A 148 11.22 -2.61 -14.41
CA THR A 148 9.81 -2.68 -14.79
C THR A 148 9.72 -2.85 -16.30
N SER A 149 9.84 -4.10 -16.76
CA SER A 149 9.20 -4.53 -18.00
C SER A 149 7.68 -4.48 -17.79
N ALA A 150 7.14 -3.27 -17.71
CA ALA A 150 5.74 -3.01 -18.01
C ALA A 150 5.57 -3.32 -19.49
N GLY A 151 4.84 -4.39 -19.79
CA GLY A 151 4.66 -4.90 -21.14
C GLY A 151 4.14 -3.82 -22.09
N GLN A 152 5.00 -3.37 -22.99
CA GLN A 152 4.57 -2.83 -24.26
C GLN A 152 4.05 -4.00 -25.09
N GLY A 153 2.72 -4.09 -25.18
CA GLY A 153 2.03 -5.06 -26.02
C GLY A 153 2.42 -4.88 -27.48
N GLN A 154 3.10 -5.87 -28.04
CA GLN A 154 3.02 -6.14 -29.46
C GLN A 154 1.71 -6.91 -29.73
N PRO A 155 0.92 -6.54 -30.75
CA PRO A 155 -0.26 -7.30 -31.13
C PRO A 155 0.19 -8.66 -31.67
N ARG A 156 -0.14 -9.76 -30.98
CA ARG A 156 -0.06 -11.10 -31.57
C ARG A 156 -1.31 -11.33 -32.40
N GLU A 157 -1.11 -11.51 -33.70
CA GLU A 157 -2.12 -11.93 -34.66
C GLU A 157 -2.82 -13.23 -34.23
N PRO A 158 -4.12 -13.42 -34.56
CA PRO A 158 -4.86 -14.61 -34.19
C PRO A 158 -4.42 -15.80 -35.04
N ARG A 159 -3.79 -16.78 -34.39
CA ARG A 159 -3.42 -18.06 -35.02
C ARG A 159 -4.65 -18.97 -35.07
N ALA A 160 -4.97 -19.39 -36.29
CA ALA A 160 -6.11 -20.22 -36.66
C ALA A 160 -6.19 -21.58 -35.96
N ALA A 161 -7.42 -22.07 -35.86
CA ALA A 161 -7.89 -23.27 -35.19
C ALA A 161 -7.29 -24.59 -35.70
N ALA A 162 -7.21 -25.57 -34.80
CA ALA A 162 -7.07 -26.99 -35.09
C ALA A 162 -7.84 -27.82 -34.04
N PRO A 163 -8.29 -29.04 -34.37
CA PRO A 163 -9.67 -29.48 -34.14
C PRO A 163 -9.93 -30.26 -32.84
N ALA A 164 -11.23 -30.36 -32.55
CA ALA A 164 -11.85 -31.00 -31.40
C ALA A 164 -11.45 -32.47 -31.18
N GLY A 165 -10.80 -32.73 -30.05
CA GLY A 165 -10.64 -34.06 -29.45
C GLY A 165 -11.67 -34.29 -28.35
N ARG A 166 -12.31 -35.46 -28.41
CA ARG A 166 -13.46 -35.93 -27.62
C ARG A 166 -13.31 -35.75 -26.10
N TYR A 167 -14.33 -35.16 -25.48
CA TYR A 167 -14.64 -35.32 -24.06
C TYR A 167 -15.47 -36.61 -23.89
N GLU A 168 -14.95 -37.59 -23.15
CA GLU A 168 -15.75 -38.68 -22.60
C GLU A 168 -16.38 -38.25 -21.26
N PRO A 169 -17.71 -38.38 -21.08
CA PRO A 169 -18.36 -38.08 -19.81
C PRO A 169 -18.18 -39.23 -18.81
N ARG A 170 -17.66 -38.88 -17.63
CA ARG A 170 -17.53 -39.78 -16.47
C ARG A 170 -18.91 -39.96 -15.82
N PRO A 171 -19.33 -41.20 -15.47
CA PRO A 171 -20.65 -41.47 -14.89
C PRO A 171 -20.77 -40.94 -13.46
N GLN A 172 -21.92 -40.30 -13.18
CA GLN A 172 -22.37 -39.85 -11.86
C GLN A 172 -22.83 -41.06 -11.01
N PRO A 173 -22.44 -41.17 -9.73
CA PRO A 173 -23.11 -42.05 -8.79
C PRO A 173 -24.28 -41.36 -8.09
N ASP A 174 -25.30 -42.19 -7.86
CA ASP A 174 -26.66 -41.91 -7.45
C ASP A 174 -26.86 -41.13 -6.14
N SER A 175 -28.00 -40.45 -6.13
CA SER A 175 -28.64 -39.76 -5.03
C SER A 175 -29.01 -40.70 -3.87
N VAL A 176 -28.52 -40.39 -2.67
CA VAL A 176 -29.02 -40.95 -1.41
C VAL A 176 -29.85 -39.88 -0.69
N PRO A 177 -31.15 -40.11 -0.43
CA PRO A 177 -31.95 -39.19 0.37
C PRO A 177 -31.79 -39.54 1.85
N MET A 178 -31.22 -38.63 2.65
CA MET A 178 -31.32 -38.70 4.11
C MET A 178 -31.76 -37.35 4.71
N SER A 179 -33.05 -37.31 5.01
CA SER A 179 -33.63 -36.94 6.31
C SER A 179 -33.12 -35.66 6.99
N ARG A 180 -33.96 -34.62 6.92
CA ARG A 180 -34.00 -33.48 7.84
C ARG A 180 -34.24 -33.94 9.28
N PRO A 181 -33.41 -33.53 10.25
CA PRO A 181 -33.82 -33.39 11.64
C PRO A 181 -34.43 -32.00 11.85
N THR A 182 -35.55 -32.01 12.55
CA THR A 182 -36.42 -30.91 12.94
C THR A 182 -35.73 -29.87 13.82
N ALA A 183 -36.14 -28.61 13.62
CA ALA A 183 -35.78 -27.47 14.45
C ALA A 183 -36.22 -27.72 15.90
N ARG A 184 -35.27 -27.65 16.84
CA ARG A 184 -35.55 -27.60 18.27
C ARG A 184 -35.64 -26.14 18.70
N ALA A 185 -36.72 -25.87 19.43
CA ALA A 185 -37.21 -24.59 19.87
C ALA A 185 -36.18 -23.70 20.58
N ALA A 186 -36.29 -22.40 20.29
CA ALA A 186 -35.75 -21.32 21.08
C ALA A 186 -36.31 -21.38 22.51
N ALA A 187 -35.42 -21.49 23.49
CA ALA A 187 -35.72 -21.20 24.88
C ALA A 187 -35.23 -19.78 25.18
N SER A 188 -36.18 -18.91 25.45
CA SER A 188 -36.00 -17.54 25.90
C SER A 188 -35.25 -17.52 27.24
N ALA A 189 -34.19 -16.72 27.33
CA ALA A 189 -33.57 -16.34 28.59
C ALA A 189 -34.47 -15.30 29.29
N PRO A 190 -34.76 -15.44 30.60
CA PRO A 190 -35.37 -14.37 31.37
C PRO A 190 -34.32 -13.31 31.75
N ALA A 191 -34.85 -12.10 31.88
CA ALA A 191 -34.19 -10.82 32.05
C ALA A 191 -33.32 -10.71 33.31
N GLU A 192 -32.29 -9.87 33.17
CA GLU A 192 -31.54 -9.27 34.26
C GLU A 192 -32.47 -8.40 35.11
N GLU A 193 -32.54 -8.70 36.42
CA GLU A 193 -33.10 -7.81 37.43
C GLU A 193 -31.96 -7.45 38.40
N ASP A 194 -31.41 -6.27 38.16
CA ASP A 194 -31.19 -5.20 39.14
C ASP A 194 -30.96 -5.61 40.61
N THR A 195 -29.72 -5.46 41.09
CA THR A 195 -29.47 -5.14 42.50
C THR A 195 -28.16 -4.35 42.64
N PRO A 196 -28.23 -3.07 43.04
CA PRO A 196 -27.09 -2.35 43.59
C PRO A 196 -27.06 -2.46 45.11
N PHE A 197 -25.97 -2.99 45.66
CA PHE A 197 -25.42 -2.63 46.97
C PHE A 197 -23.89 -2.73 46.93
#